data_AF-A0A833GFU5-F1
#
_entry.id   AF-A0A833GFU5-F1
#
_cell.length_a   1.000
_cell.length_b   1.000
_cell.length_c   1.000
_cell.angle_alpha   90.00
_cell.angle_beta   90.00
_cell.angle_gamma   90.00
#
_symmetry.space_group_name_H-M   'P 1'
#
loop_
_entity.id
_entity.type
_entity.pdbx_description
1 polymer ?
#
loop_
_entity_poly.entity_id
_entity_poly.type
_entity_poly.pdbx_seq_one_letter_code
_entity_poly.pdbx_strand_id
1 'polypeptide(L)' 'MNVKLSIRKDNDILFESVYQIRDSGSFASACADAWTKLRDRRLGRAASIGEYMDLMNQSVLEELQGAEIRLSRA' A
#
# COMPACT_ATOMS: atom_id res chain seq x y z
N MET A 1 20.07 0.23 3.39
CA MET A 1 20.03 0.56 1.94
C MET A 1 18.72 1.26 1.61
N ASN A 2 18.70 2.11 0.59
CA ASN A 2 17.44 2.68 0.09
C ASN A 2 16.81 1.67 -0.88
N VAL A 3 15.57 1.28 -0.59
CA VAL A 3 14.80 0.33 -1.38
C VAL A 3 13.53 1.03 -1.82
N LYS A 4 13.26 0.98 -3.12
CA LYS A 4 11.96 1.32 -3.67
C LYS A 4 11.04 0.12 -3.46
N LEU A 5 9.97 0.34 -2.70
CA LEU A 5 8.89 -0.61 -2.51
C LEU A 5 7.71 -0.17 -3.36
N SER A 6 7.25 -1.06 -4.24
CA SER A 6 6.08 -0.82 -5.08
C SER A 6 5.07 -1.95 -4.91
N ILE A 7 3.79 -1.58 -4.83
CA ILE A 7 2.66 -2.50 -4.88
C ILE A 7 1.99 -2.27 -6.23
N ARG A 8 1.92 -3.33 -7.04
CA ARG A 8 1.37 -3.26 -8.40
C ARG A 8 0.27 -4.30 -8.54
N LYS A 9 -0.75 -3.98 -9.31
CA LYS A 9 -1.80 -4.93 -9.68
C LYS A 9 -2.00 -4.78 -11.18
N ASP A 10 -1.89 -5.89 -11.89
CA ASP A 10 -1.85 -5.89 -13.35
C ASP A 10 -0.74 -4.95 -13.88
N ASN A 11 -1.11 -3.90 -14.63
CA ASN A 11 -0.18 -2.87 -15.12
C ASN A 11 -0.15 -1.59 -14.27
N ASP A 12 -0.99 -1.49 -13.24
CA ASP A 12 -1.15 -0.28 -12.44
C ASP A 12 -0.27 -0.29 -11.19
N ILE A 13 0.27 0.89 -10.85
CA ILE A 13 0.99 1.12 -9.59
C ILE A 13 -0.04 1.60 -8.57
N LEU A 14 -0.36 0.74 -7.61
CA LEU A 14 -1.25 1.08 -6.50
C LEU A 14 -0.52 1.96 -5.46
N PHE A 15 0.76 1.64 -5.22
CA PHE A 15 1.61 2.35 -4.28
C PHE A 15 3.08 2.28 -4.70
N GLU A 16 3.83 3.37 -4.50
CA GLU A 16 5.29 3.41 -4.63
C GLU A 16 5.89 4.38 -3.62
N SER A 17 6.93 3.94 -2.91
CA SER A 17 7.72 4.80 -2.03
C SER A 17 9.14 4.26 -1.82
N VAL A 18 10.04 5.11 -1.35
CA VAL A 18 11.43 4.74 -1.04
C VAL A 18 11.59 4.68 0.47
N TYR A 19 12.10 3.55 0.96
CA TYR A 19 12.35 3.30 2.37
C TYR A 19 13.82 3.03 2.64
N GLN A 20 14.29 3.47 3.81
CA GLN A 20 15.60 3.08 4.31
C GLN A 20 15.47 1.74 5.05
N ILE A 21 15.92 0.66 4.43
CA ILE A 21 15.82 -0.70 4.98
C ILE A 21 17.19 -1.14 5.48
N ARG A 22 17.28 -1.46 6.77
CA ARG A 22 18.51 -1.83 7.48
C ARG A 22 18.52 -3.31 7.88
N ASP A 23 17.34 -3.89 8.08
CA ASP A 23 17.10 -5.21 8.65
C ASP A 23 15.66 -5.66 8.36
N SER A 24 15.27 -6.82 8.90
CA SER A 24 13.91 -7.34 8.77
C SER A 24 12.85 -6.48 9.48
N GLY A 25 13.20 -5.80 10.57
CA GLY A 25 12.28 -4.94 11.31
C GLY A 25 11.90 -3.69 10.53
N SER A 26 12.88 -2.99 9.97
CA SER A 26 12.68 -1.85 9.07
C SER A 26 11.96 -2.24 7.78
N PHE A 27 12.15 -3.45 7.27
CA PHE A 27 11.35 -3.99 6.16
C PHE A 27 9.88 -4.21 6.55
N ALA A 28 9.62 -4.84 7.70
CA ALA A 28 8.26 -5.05 8.21
C ALA A 28 7.52 -3.71 8.42
N SER A 29 8.20 -2.72 9.00
CA SER A 29 7.66 -1.36 9.16
C SER A 29 7.37 -0.68 7.82
N ALA A 30 8.23 -0.84 6.82
CA ALA A 30 8.01 -0.30 5.47
C ALA A 30 6.76 -0.91 4.80
N CYS A 31 6.57 -2.23 4.93
CA CYS A 31 5.38 -2.90 4.44
C CYS A 31 4.12 -2.40 5.17
N ALA A 32 4.14 -2.33 6.51
CA ALA A 32 3.00 -1.84 7.29
C ALA A 32 2.62 -0.39 6.93
N ASP A 33 3.60 0.47 6.71
CA ASP A 33 3.38 1.85 6.24
C ASP A 33 2.78 1.88 4.83
N ALA A 34 3.29 1.07 3.90
CA ALA A 34 2.74 0.96 2.55
C ALA A 34 1.27 0.51 2.56
N TRP A 35 0.94 -0.48 3.39
CA TRP A 35 -0.45 -0.94 3.60
C TRP A 35 -1.34 0.17 4.15
N THR A 36 -0.87 0.90 5.17
CA THR A 36 -1.62 1.99 5.80
C THR A 36 -1.90 3.10 4.79
N LYS A 37 -0.88 3.52 4.03
CA LYS A 37 -1.02 4.55 3.00
C LYS A 37 -1.93 4.15 1.84
N LEU A 38 -1.92 2.87 1.46
CA LEU A 38 -2.83 2.35 0.44
C LEU A 38 -4.28 2.44 0.93
N ARG A 39 -4.55 2.02 2.17
CA ARG A 39 -5.86 2.15 2.79
C ARG A 39 -6.30 3.61 2.88
N ASP A 40 -5.43 4.49 3.34
CA ASP A 40 -5.77 5.90 3.51
C ASP A 40 -6.07 6.57 2.16
N ARG A 41 -5.36 6.19 1.09
CA ARG A 41 -5.67 6.62 -0.28
C ARG A 41 -7.04 6.13 -0.74
N ARG A 42 -7.40 4.88 -0.45
CA ARG A 42 -8.74 4.34 -0.76
C ARG A 42 -9.82 5.14 -0.05
N LEU A 43 -9.68 5.33 1.26
CA LEU A 43 -10.63 6.09 2.06
C LEU A 43 -10.76 7.55 1.58
N GLY A 44 -9.66 8.17 1.15
CA GLY A 44 -9.66 9.52 0.57
C GLY A 44 -10.33 9.65 -0.80
N ARG A 45 -10.67 8.54 -1.49
CA ARG A 45 -11.41 8.55 -2.75
C ARG A 45 -12.93 8.56 -2.56
N ALA A 46 -13.42 8.39 -1.32
CA ALA A 46 -14.85 8.44 -1.03
C ALA A 46 -15.43 9.82 -1.42
N ALA A 47 -16.50 9.82 -2.22
CA ALA A 47 -17.22 11.04 -2.61
C ALA A 47 -18.29 11.43 -1.58
N SER A 48 -18.60 10.55 -0.62
CA SER A 48 -19.60 10.78 0.42
C SER A 48 -19.25 10.10 1.74
N ILE A 49 -19.90 10.53 2.82
CA ILE A 49 -19.76 9.91 4.16
C ILE A 49 -20.26 8.45 4.13
N GLY A 50 -21.32 8.16 3.38
CA GLY A 50 -21.82 6.78 3.23
C GLY A 50 -20.79 5.88 2.56
N GLU A 51 -20.21 6.33 1.44
CA GLU A 51 -19.16 5.60 0.73
C GLU A 51 -17.88 5.43 1.57
N TYR A 52 -17.53 6.43 2.39
CA TYR A 52 -16.42 6.31 3.32
C TYR A 52 -16.65 5.20 4.38
N MET A 53 -17.87 5.14 4.93
CA MET A 53 -18.25 4.09 5.88
C MET A 53 -18.25 2.69 5.25
N ASP A 54 -18.67 2.59 3.98
CA ASP A 54 -18.61 1.35 3.22
C ASP A 54 -17.17 0.91 2.96
N LEU A 55 -16.29 1.84 2.56
CA LEU A 55 -14.86 1.56 2.32
C LEU A 55 -14.10 1.19 3.61
N MET A 56 -14.52 1.72 4.78
CA MET A 56 -13.97 1.31 6.08
C MET A 56 -14.36 -0.12 6.46
N ASN A 57 -15.55 -0.56 6.07
CA ASN A 57 -16.05 -1.92 6.34
C ASN A 57 -15.49 -2.95 5.35
N GLN A 58 -15.02 -2.52 4.18
CA GLN A 58 -14.40 -3.40 3.20
C GLN A 58 -12.93 -3.71 3.55
N SER A 59 -12.54 -4.97 3.32
CA SER A 59 -11.16 -5.38 3.56
C SER A 59 -10.22 -4.75 2.52
N VAL A 60 -9.12 -4.13 2.96
CA VAL A 60 -8.07 -3.67 2.04
C VAL A 60 -7.40 -4.83 1.30
N LEU A 61 -7.54 -6.06 1.81
CA LEU A 61 -7.00 -7.26 1.19
C LEU A 61 -7.68 -7.57 -0.15
N GLU A 62 -8.92 -7.13 -0.37
CA GLU A 62 -9.61 -7.30 -1.66
C GLU A 62 -8.92 -6.49 -2.77
N GLU A 63 -8.45 -5.27 -2.47
CA GLU A 63 -7.70 -4.47 -3.44
C GLU A 63 -6.34 -5.08 -3.75
N LEU A 64 -5.74 -5.76 -2.78
CA LEU A 64 -4.45 -6.44 -2.91
C LEU A 64 -4.56 -7.83 -3.52
N GLN A 65 -5.77 -8.35 -3.74
CA GLN A 65 -5.93 -9.62 -4.42
C GLN A 65 -5.34 -9.54 -5.83
N GLY A 66 -4.37 -10.41 -6.12
CA GLY A 66 -3.63 -10.40 -7.38
C GLY A 66 -2.54 -9.32 -7.48
N ALA A 67 -2.29 -8.56 -6.41
CA ALA A 67 -1.21 -7.57 -6.38
C ALA A 67 0.14 -8.23 -6.05
N GLU A 68 1.21 -7.63 -6.57
CA GLU A 68 2.60 -8.01 -6.32
C GLU A 68 3.32 -6.90 -5.54
N ILE A 69 4.15 -7.31 -4.58
CA ILE A 69 5.13 -6.43 -3.95
C ILE A 69 6.44 -6.58 -4.71
N ARG A 70 6.95 -5.48 -5.27
CA ARG A 70 8.26 -5.44 -5.93
C ARG A 70 9.21 -4.55 -5.17
N LEU A 71 10.42 -5.06 -4.96
CA LEU A 71 11.55 -4.35 -4.36
C LEU A 71 12.58 -4.08 -5.45
N SER A 72 13.04 -2.84 -5.52
CA SER A 72 14.15 -2.46 -6.39
C SER A 72 15.09 -1.51 -5.67
N ARG A 73 16.34 -1.45 -6.14
CA ARG A 73 17.29 -0.46 -5.64
C ARG A 73 16.77 0.93 -5.99
N ALA A 74 16.67 1.80 -4.98
CA ALA A 74 16.34 3.20 -5.17
C ALA A 74 17.56 4.00 -5.64
#